data_AF-A0A7Y7THE5-F1
#
_entry.id   AF-A0A7Y7THE5-F1
#
_cell.length_a   1.000
_cell.length_b   1.000
_cell.length_c   1.000
_cell.angle_alpha   90.00
_cell.angle_beta   90.00
_cell.angle_gamma   90.00
#
_symmetry.space_group_name_H-M   'P 1'
#
loop_
_entity.id
_entity.type
_entity.pdbx_description
1 polymer ?
#
loop_
_entity_poly.entity_id
_entity_poly.type
_entity_poly.pdbx_seq_one_letter_code
_entity_poly.pdbx_strand_id
1 'polypeptide(L)'
;MHSADLGSLDIGSPIYFRRIQVGQVVSYELDKDGTGVTFKVFVAAPYDKYVRANTRFWNVSGVDLTMDTSGLKLDTQSLISILIGGIAFQTLDEGGKSPPASANTAFTLFATRDEAMKNRGTISQSFVMIFKETVRGLSQGAPVDFREVIVGEVSGIHVAHDARTKEVNMLVEMHIYS
;
A
#
# COMPACT_ATOMS: atom_id res chain seq x y z
N MET A 1 -13.85 -2.70 -5.59
CA MET A 1 -12.49 -2.67 -4.99
C MET A 1 -12.59 -3.16 -3.58
N HIS A 2 -11.53 -3.75 -3.04
CA HIS A 2 -11.50 -4.25 -1.67
C HIS A 2 -10.33 -3.61 -0.90
N SER A 3 -10.58 -3.22 0.34
CA SER A 3 -9.59 -2.69 1.29
C SER A 3 -9.86 -3.23 2.69
N ALA A 4 -8.87 -3.15 3.59
CA ALA A 4 -9.02 -3.61 4.97
C ALA A 4 -9.94 -2.71 5.82
N ASP A 5 -10.06 -1.44 5.46
CA ASP A 5 -10.88 -0.46 6.18
C ASP A 5 -11.48 0.61 5.25
N LEU A 6 -12.32 1.48 5.81
CA LEU A 6 -13.00 2.55 5.06
C LEU A 6 -12.05 3.72 4.74
N GLY A 7 -11.02 3.93 5.55
CA GLY A 7 -10.15 5.09 5.49
C GLY A 7 -10.92 6.42 5.55
N SER A 8 -10.56 7.34 4.66
CA SER A 8 -11.21 8.64 4.48
C SER A 8 -12.23 8.67 3.33
N LEU A 9 -12.62 7.50 2.81
CA LEU A 9 -13.49 7.39 1.64
C LEU A 9 -14.95 7.31 2.05
N ASP A 10 -15.77 8.10 1.37
CA ASP A 10 -17.23 8.07 1.44
C ASP A 10 -17.86 8.03 0.03
N ILE A 11 -19.16 7.83 -0.07
CA ILE A 11 -19.93 7.98 -1.31
C ILE A 11 -19.71 9.38 -1.88
N GLY A 12 -19.38 9.44 -3.18
CA GLY A 12 -19.02 10.69 -3.86
C GLY A 12 -17.53 11.03 -3.80
N SER A 13 -16.70 10.27 -3.07
CA SER A 13 -15.25 10.49 -3.07
C SER A 13 -14.70 10.39 -4.50
N PRO A 14 -13.87 11.35 -4.93
CA PRO A 14 -13.39 11.43 -6.30
C PRO A 14 -12.42 10.31 -6.65
N ILE A 15 -12.47 9.88 -7.91
CA ILE A 15 -11.49 8.97 -8.51
C ILE A 15 -10.61 9.77 -9.46
N TYR A 16 -9.29 9.66 -9.32
CA TYR A 16 -8.31 10.40 -10.08
C TYR A 16 -7.49 9.51 -11.01
N PHE A 17 -7.29 9.99 -12.22
CA PHE A 17 -6.27 9.49 -13.15
C PHE A 17 -5.36 10.65 -13.53
N ARG A 18 -4.05 10.52 -13.30
CA ARG A 18 -3.07 11.60 -13.55
C ARG A 18 -3.51 12.97 -12.97
N ARG A 19 -4.06 12.96 -11.75
CA ARG A 19 -4.59 14.13 -11.01
C ARG A 19 -5.86 14.76 -11.61
N ILE A 20 -6.48 14.15 -12.61
CA ILE A 20 -7.76 14.57 -13.18
C ILE A 20 -8.86 13.72 -12.56
N GLN A 21 -9.94 14.34 -12.08
CA GLN A 21 -11.11 13.61 -11.60
C GLN A 21 -11.82 12.95 -12.79
N VAL A 22 -11.95 11.63 -12.74
CA VAL A 22 -12.51 10.79 -13.80
C VAL A 22 -13.68 9.95 -13.35
N GLY A 23 -14.05 10.02 -12.06
CA GLY A 23 -15.08 9.18 -11.49
C GLY A 23 -15.33 9.46 -10.02
N GLN A 24 -16.08 8.57 -9.39
CA GLN A 24 -16.41 8.65 -7.97
C GLN A 24 -16.76 7.28 -7.37
N VAL A 25 -16.67 7.18 -6.05
CA VAL A 25 -17.23 6.08 -5.26
C VAL A 25 -18.76 6.16 -5.30
N VAL A 26 -19.43 5.05 -5.63
CA VAL A 26 -20.90 4.99 -5.72
C VAL A 26 -21.54 4.28 -4.53
N SER A 27 -20.86 3.31 -3.94
CA SER A 27 -21.29 2.65 -2.70
C SER A 27 -20.10 1.95 -2.03
N TYR A 28 -20.25 1.60 -0.77
CA TYR A 28 -19.37 0.67 -0.08
C TYR A 28 -20.19 -0.21 0.87
N GLU A 29 -19.72 -1.41 1.12
CA GLU A 29 -20.35 -2.41 1.97
C GLU A 29 -19.26 -3.08 2.82
N LEU A 30 -19.53 -3.31 4.11
CA LEU A 30 -18.66 -4.15 4.93
C LEU A 30 -18.80 -5.60 4.46
N ASP A 31 -17.67 -6.29 4.32
CA ASP A 31 -17.67 -7.70 3.92
C ASP A 31 -18.37 -8.56 4.97
N LYS A 32 -18.98 -9.67 4.53
CA LYS A 32 -19.83 -10.51 5.40
C LYS A 32 -19.10 -11.11 6.60
N ASP A 33 -17.78 -11.28 6.47
CA ASP A 33 -16.90 -11.79 7.52
C ASP A 33 -16.29 -10.67 8.39
N GLY A 34 -16.57 -9.41 8.08
CA GLY A 34 -16.05 -8.23 8.79
C GLY A 34 -14.57 -7.97 8.56
N THR A 35 -13.93 -8.63 7.60
CA THR A 35 -12.47 -8.55 7.40
C THR A 35 -12.04 -7.38 6.51
N GLY A 36 -12.97 -6.75 5.81
CA GLY A 36 -12.68 -5.63 4.92
C GLY A 36 -13.93 -4.92 4.42
N VAL A 37 -13.71 -3.95 3.54
CA VAL A 37 -14.72 -3.10 2.93
C VAL A 37 -14.65 -3.24 1.41
N THR A 38 -15.78 -3.56 0.80
CA THR A 38 -15.93 -3.60 -0.65
C THR A 38 -16.55 -2.30 -1.17
N PHE A 39 -15.78 -1.56 -1.95
CA PHE A 39 -16.21 -0.33 -2.63
C PHE A 39 -16.67 -0.61 -4.05
N LYS A 40 -17.82 -0.06 -4.45
CA LYS A 40 -18.20 0.08 -5.85
C LYS A 40 -17.84 1.47 -6.32
N VAL A 41 -17.23 1.53 -7.49
CA VAL A 41 -16.75 2.76 -8.11
C VAL A 41 -17.32 2.92 -9.50
N PHE A 42 -17.44 4.16 -9.94
CA PHE A 42 -17.77 4.49 -11.30
C PHE A 42 -16.65 5.33 -11.92
N VAL A 43 -16.09 4.87 -13.03
CA VAL A 43 -15.13 5.62 -13.87
C VAL A 43 -15.88 6.02 -15.13
N ALA A 44 -15.99 7.32 -15.39
CA ALA A 44 -16.75 7.85 -16.50
C ALA A 44 -16.04 7.62 -17.84
N ALA A 45 -16.82 7.44 -18.91
CA ALA A 45 -16.28 7.53 -20.25
C ALA A 45 -15.78 8.97 -20.52
N PRO A 46 -14.69 9.15 -21.29
CA PRO A 46 -13.92 8.13 -22.00
C PRO A 46 -12.71 7.58 -21.19
N TYR A 47 -12.71 7.72 -19.86
CA TYR A 47 -11.57 7.38 -19.00
C TYR A 47 -11.55 5.91 -18.57
N ASP A 48 -12.68 5.22 -18.66
CA ASP A 48 -12.84 3.79 -18.41
C ASP A 48 -11.83 2.93 -19.20
N LYS A 49 -11.46 3.35 -20.42
CA LYS A 49 -10.42 2.70 -21.25
C LYS A 49 -9.02 2.66 -20.63
N TYR A 50 -8.75 3.50 -19.63
CA TYR A 50 -7.48 3.50 -18.89
C TYR A 50 -7.48 2.50 -17.75
N VAL A 51 -8.61 1.87 -17.43
CA VAL A 51 -8.70 0.80 -16.44
C VAL A 51 -8.48 -0.55 -17.13
N ARG A 52 -7.30 -1.12 -16.90
CA ARG A 52 -6.85 -2.42 -17.42
C ARG A 52 -6.64 -3.44 -16.31
N ALA A 53 -6.47 -4.72 -16.67
CA ALA A 53 -6.29 -5.81 -15.71
C ALA A 53 -5.12 -5.61 -14.72
N ASN A 54 -4.07 -4.90 -15.13
CA ASN A 54 -2.89 -4.57 -14.31
C ASN A 54 -2.96 -3.16 -13.68
N THR A 55 -4.15 -2.59 -13.56
CA THR A 55 -4.34 -1.30 -12.88
C THR A 55 -4.19 -1.45 -11.38
N ARG A 56 -3.52 -0.48 -10.76
CA ARG A 56 -3.33 -0.38 -9.31
C ARG A 56 -4.08 0.84 -8.81
N PHE A 57 -4.84 0.68 -7.73
CA PHE A 57 -5.64 1.73 -7.11
C PHE A 57 -5.12 1.98 -5.70
N TRP A 58 -4.95 3.24 -5.31
CA TRP A 58 -4.54 3.60 -3.96
C TRP A 58 -5.38 4.74 -3.40
N ASN A 59 -5.50 4.78 -2.07
CA ASN A 59 -6.10 5.90 -1.37
C ASN A 59 -5.18 7.13 -1.48
N VAL A 60 -5.77 8.27 -1.84
CA VAL A 60 -5.14 9.58 -1.75
C VAL A 60 -5.81 10.35 -0.62
N SER A 61 -5.46 9.98 0.62
CA SER A 61 -5.79 10.79 1.79
C SER A 61 -4.74 11.88 1.94
N GLY A 62 -5.15 13.13 2.18
CA GLY A 62 -4.22 14.24 2.36
C GLY A 62 -3.47 14.24 3.71
N VAL A 63 -3.53 13.14 4.45
CA VAL A 63 -2.92 12.97 5.77
C VAL A 63 -1.80 11.93 5.65
N ASP A 64 -0.71 12.31 4.97
CA ASP A 64 0.57 11.62 5.13
C ASP A 64 1.18 12.07 6.46
N LEU A 65 0.83 11.38 7.56
CA LEU A 65 1.52 11.56 8.84
C LEU A 65 2.87 10.84 8.77
N THR A 66 3.84 11.45 8.10
CA THR A 66 5.23 11.01 8.19
C THR A 66 5.80 11.51 9.51
N MET A 67 5.92 10.63 10.50
CA MET A 67 6.54 10.97 11.78
C MET A 67 8.06 10.82 11.64
N ASP A 68 8.74 11.93 11.35
CA ASP A 68 10.20 11.99 11.40
C ASP A 68 10.70 12.12 12.86
N THR A 69 11.98 11.82 13.09
CA THR A 69 12.59 11.84 14.44
C THR A 69 12.79 13.25 15.01
N SER A 70 12.38 14.30 14.29
CA SER A 70 12.57 15.72 14.63
C SER A 70 11.41 16.30 15.43
N GLY A 71 10.31 15.55 15.60
CA GLY A 71 9.16 15.93 16.42
C GLY A 71 7.94 16.38 15.63
N LEU A 72 6.79 16.44 16.31
CA LEU A 72 5.49 16.75 15.70
C LEU A 72 5.30 18.26 15.54
N LYS A 73 5.33 18.78 14.31
CA LYS A 73 4.91 20.16 14.01
C LYS A 73 3.44 20.18 13.63
N LEU A 74 2.57 20.42 14.61
CA LEU A 74 1.11 20.43 14.43
C LEU A 74 0.62 21.85 14.11
N ASP A 75 0.24 22.10 12.86
CA ASP A 75 -0.42 23.33 12.44
C ASP A 75 -1.94 23.10 12.38
N THR A 76 -2.64 23.47 13.46
CA THR A 76 -4.06 23.14 13.68
C THR A 76 -5.02 23.82 12.68
N GLN A 77 -4.57 24.84 11.96
CA GLN A 77 -5.36 25.52 10.94
C GLN A 77 -5.36 24.80 9.59
N SER A 78 -4.35 23.97 9.29
CA SER A 78 -4.30 23.15 8.06
C SER A 78 -5.21 21.92 8.14
N LEU A 79 -5.56 21.46 9.35
CA LEU A 79 -6.32 20.22 9.60
C LEU A 79 -7.77 20.27 9.08
N ILE A 80 -8.37 21.46 9.02
CA ILE A 80 -9.76 21.67 8.56
C ILE A 80 -9.84 21.62 7.01
N SER A 81 -8.72 21.78 6.31
CA SER A 81 -8.66 21.91 4.84
C SER A 81 -8.28 20.63 4.10
N ILE A 82 -7.97 19.54 4.81
CA ILE A 82 -7.36 18.30 4.25
C ILE A 82 -8.39 17.18 3.95
N LEU A 83 -9.69 17.45 4.14
CA LEU A 83 -10.72 16.43 4.34
C LEU A 83 -11.49 15.97 3.08
N ILE A 84 -10.85 15.94 1.91
CA ILE A 84 -11.42 15.24 0.73
C ILE A 84 -10.42 14.18 0.29
N GLY A 85 -10.54 13.00 0.90
CA GLY A 85 -9.88 11.79 0.44
C GLY A 85 -10.39 11.38 -0.95
N GLY A 86 -9.64 10.54 -1.65
CA GLY A 86 -10.04 10.03 -2.95
C GLY A 86 -9.31 8.76 -3.32
N ILE A 87 -9.57 8.24 -4.51
CA ILE A 87 -8.88 7.07 -5.04
C ILE A 87 -8.11 7.51 -6.27
N ALA A 88 -6.80 7.24 -6.34
CA ALA A 88 -6.05 7.40 -7.57
C ALA A 88 -5.68 6.05 -8.17
N PHE A 89 -5.44 6.02 -9.48
CA PHE A 89 -4.99 4.81 -10.15
C PHE A 89 -3.96 5.04 -11.23
N GLN A 90 -3.21 3.98 -11.52
CA GLN A 90 -2.24 3.90 -12.60
C GLN A 90 -2.16 2.48 -13.15
N THR A 91 -1.94 2.37 -14.45
CA THR A 91 -1.68 1.11 -15.15
C THR A 91 -0.17 0.87 -15.21
N LEU A 92 0.30 -0.31 -14.77
CA LEU A 92 1.73 -0.61 -14.69
C LEU A 92 2.41 -0.75 -16.07
N ASP A 93 1.64 -1.12 -17.10
CA ASP A 93 2.12 -1.19 -18.48
C ASP A 93 1.34 -0.21 -19.36
N GLU A 94 1.89 1.00 -19.51
CA GLU A 94 1.32 2.03 -20.38
C GLU A 94 1.39 1.63 -21.87
N GLY A 95 2.15 0.59 -22.23
CA GLY A 95 2.24 0.04 -23.58
C GLY A 95 1.00 -0.77 -24.01
N GLY A 96 -0.01 -0.91 -23.14
CA GLY A 96 -1.32 -1.42 -23.51
C GLY A 96 -1.40 -2.94 -23.72
N LYS A 97 -0.39 -3.70 -23.28
CA LYS A 97 -0.36 -5.17 -23.46
C LYS A 97 -1.40 -5.90 -22.61
N SER A 98 -1.77 -5.35 -21.45
CA SER A 98 -2.82 -5.92 -20.61
C SER A 98 -4.21 -5.55 -21.16
N PRO A 99 -5.17 -6.49 -21.22
CA PRO A 99 -6.52 -6.19 -21.73
C PRO A 99 -7.25 -5.15 -20.86
N PRO A 100 -8.20 -4.40 -21.43
CA PRO A 100 -9.16 -3.61 -20.66
C PRO A 100 -9.81 -4.46 -19.57
N ALA A 101 -10.06 -3.86 -18.42
CA ALA A 101 -10.77 -4.56 -17.36
C ALA A 101 -12.25 -4.73 -17.75
N SER A 102 -12.79 -5.94 -17.57
CA SER A 102 -14.23 -6.16 -17.71
C SER A 102 -15.00 -5.37 -16.66
N ALA A 103 -16.27 -5.08 -16.92
CA ALA A 103 -17.16 -4.49 -15.93
C ALA A 103 -17.17 -5.35 -14.64
N ASN A 104 -17.20 -4.69 -13.49
CA ASN A 104 -17.19 -5.32 -12.16
C ASN A 104 -15.94 -6.16 -11.82
N THR A 105 -14.82 -5.94 -12.53
CA THR A 105 -13.54 -6.54 -12.14
C THR A 105 -13.17 -6.10 -10.71
N ALA A 106 -12.78 -7.05 -9.86
CA ALA A 106 -12.31 -6.78 -8.51
C ALA A 106 -10.85 -6.29 -8.54
N PHE A 107 -10.57 -5.24 -7.78
CA PHE A 107 -9.24 -4.67 -7.59
C PHE A 107 -8.97 -4.47 -6.11
N THR A 108 -7.71 -4.57 -5.71
CA THR A 108 -7.24 -4.14 -4.38
C THR A 108 -7.10 -2.63 -4.35
N LEU A 109 -7.61 -2.01 -3.29
CA LEU A 109 -7.35 -0.61 -2.95
C LEU A 109 -6.23 -0.59 -1.89
N PHE A 110 -5.04 -0.18 -2.32
CA PHE A 110 -3.86 -0.06 -1.48
C PHE A 110 -3.93 1.20 -0.60
N ALA A 111 -3.26 1.18 0.55
CA ALA A 111 -3.26 2.32 1.48
C ALA A 111 -2.51 3.51 0.90
N THR A 112 -1.41 3.26 0.20
CA THR A 112 -0.56 4.31 -0.39
C THR A 112 -0.14 3.98 -1.81
N ARG A 113 0.32 5.00 -2.54
CA ARG A 113 0.93 4.82 -3.86
C ARG A 113 2.13 3.88 -3.80
N ASP A 114 2.97 4.03 -2.79
CA ASP A 114 4.18 3.22 -2.67
C ASP A 114 3.84 1.74 -2.48
N GLU A 115 2.85 1.42 -1.65
CA GLU A 115 2.35 0.06 -1.50
C GLU A 115 1.78 -0.50 -2.82
N ALA A 116 1.02 0.32 -3.56
CA ALA A 116 0.42 -0.06 -4.84
C ALA A 116 1.47 -0.34 -5.93
N MET A 117 2.63 0.30 -5.85
CA MET A 117 3.75 0.18 -6.80
C MET A 117 4.74 -0.91 -6.40
N LYS A 118 4.67 -1.47 -5.19
CA LYS A 118 5.49 -2.63 -4.81
C LYS A 118 5.16 -3.79 -5.73
N ASN A 119 6.13 -4.20 -6.54
CA ASN A 119 6.01 -5.38 -7.39
C ASN A 119 6.08 -6.66 -6.54
N ARG A 120 4.94 -7.07 -5.96
CA ARG A 120 4.80 -8.40 -5.33
C ARG A 120 5.01 -9.56 -6.32
N GLY A 121 4.96 -9.27 -7.64
CA GLY A 121 5.19 -10.24 -8.71
C GLY A 121 6.64 -10.37 -9.17
N THR A 122 7.54 -9.52 -8.67
CA THR A 122 8.97 -9.78 -8.79
C THR A 122 9.29 -10.98 -7.90
N ILE A 123 10.10 -11.93 -8.38
CA ILE A 123 10.49 -13.12 -7.62
C ILE A 123 11.16 -12.64 -6.33
N SER A 124 10.39 -12.56 -5.26
CA SER A 124 10.88 -12.12 -3.97
C SER A 124 11.50 -13.32 -3.29
N GLN A 125 12.82 -13.33 -3.19
CA GLN A 125 13.50 -14.35 -2.40
C GLN A 125 13.41 -13.94 -0.94
N SER A 126 12.81 -14.80 -0.12
CA SER A 126 12.75 -14.62 1.33
C SER A 126 14.05 -15.08 1.97
N PHE A 127 14.69 -14.20 2.73
CA PHE A 127 15.87 -14.50 3.53
C PHE A 127 15.56 -14.32 5.01
N VAL A 128 16.19 -15.14 5.85
CA VAL A 128 16.16 -14.99 7.31
C VAL A 128 17.58 -14.76 7.79
N MET A 129 17.82 -13.61 8.40
CA MET A 129 19.08 -13.30 9.07
C MET A 129 18.94 -13.48 10.58
N ILE A 130 19.94 -14.11 11.19
CA ILE A 130 19.98 -14.35 12.63
C ILE A 130 20.99 -13.39 13.23
N PHE A 131 20.53 -12.51 14.11
CA PHE A 131 21.36 -11.58 14.86
C PHE A 131 21.47 -12.07 16.31
N LYS A 132 22.71 -12.18 16.79
CA LYS A 132 22.99 -12.50 18.21
C LYS A 132 22.84 -11.27 19.12
N GLU A 133 22.79 -10.09 18.52
CA GLU A 133 22.64 -8.80 19.21
C GLU A 133 21.26 -8.20 18.96
N THR A 134 20.96 -7.11 19.67
CA THR A 134 19.70 -6.37 19.49
C THR A 134 19.67 -5.68 18.13
N VAL A 135 18.54 -5.79 17.43
CA VAL A 135 18.25 -5.04 16.19
C VAL A 135 17.44 -3.78 16.49
N ARG A 136 17.73 -3.11 17.61
CA ARG A 136 16.98 -1.93 18.06
C ARG A 136 17.00 -0.84 16.98
N GLY A 137 15.81 -0.33 16.65
CA GLY A 137 15.63 0.68 15.61
C GLY A 137 15.30 0.09 14.24
N LEU A 138 15.43 -1.24 14.06
CA LEU A 138 14.90 -1.92 12.88
C LEU A 138 13.39 -2.12 13.02
N SER A 139 12.64 -1.80 11.97
CA SER A 139 11.20 -1.98 11.90
C SER A 139 10.81 -2.80 10.66
N GLN A 140 9.63 -3.40 10.70
CA GLN A 140 9.02 -3.96 9.49
C GLN A 140 8.90 -2.86 8.42
N GLY A 141 9.19 -3.20 7.16
CA GLY A 141 9.24 -2.27 6.03
C GLY A 141 10.54 -1.47 5.90
N ALA A 142 11.50 -1.61 6.82
CA ALA A 142 12.80 -0.95 6.68
C ALA A 142 13.49 -1.42 5.38
N PRO A 143 14.10 -0.49 4.61
CA PRO A 143 14.74 -0.84 3.34
C PRO A 143 15.98 -1.71 3.59
N VAL A 144 16.15 -2.73 2.75
CA VAL A 144 17.39 -3.52 2.68
C VAL A 144 18.25 -2.88 1.60
N ASP A 145 19.35 -2.25 2.02
CA ASP A 145 20.32 -1.61 1.12
C ASP A 145 21.48 -2.55 0.80
N PHE A 146 21.90 -2.55 -0.46
CA PHE A 146 23.19 -3.10 -0.87
C PHE A 146 23.87 -2.14 -1.84
N ARG A 147 24.95 -1.49 -1.37
CA ARG A 147 25.74 -0.54 -2.15
C ARG A 147 24.89 0.63 -2.68
N GLU A 148 24.11 1.26 -1.81
CA GLU A 148 23.24 2.41 -2.14
C GLU A 148 22.04 2.06 -3.04
N VAL A 149 21.80 0.77 -3.26
CA VAL A 149 20.64 0.28 -3.99
C VAL A 149 19.73 -0.44 -3.02
N ILE A 150 18.47 0.02 -2.94
CA ILE A 150 17.42 -0.69 -2.19
C ILE A 150 17.11 -1.98 -2.95
N VAL A 151 17.53 -3.11 -2.38
CA VAL A 151 17.36 -4.44 -2.95
C VAL A 151 16.18 -5.18 -2.32
N GLY A 152 15.56 -4.63 -1.28
CA GLY A 152 14.47 -5.32 -0.60
C GLY A 152 13.91 -4.55 0.59
N GLU A 153 13.14 -5.25 1.41
CA GLU A 153 12.58 -4.72 2.65
C GLU A 153 12.51 -5.79 3.75
N VAL A 154 12.55 -5.34 5.01
CA VAL A 154 12.31 -6.20 6.18
C VAL A 154 10.84 -6.60 6.21
N SER A 155 10.56 -7.90 6.18
CA SER A 155 9.20 -8.45 6.21
C SER A 155 8.72 -8.84 7.61
N GLY A 156 9.64 -9.12 8.55
CA GLY A 156 9.30 -9.55 9.91
C GLY A 156 10.48 -9.53 10.86
N ILE A 157 10.21 -9.36 12.15
CA ILE A 157 11.22 -9.40 13.22
C ILE A 157 10.67 -10.26 14.36
N HIS A 158 11.39 -11.33 14.71
CA HIS A 158 10.97 -12.30 15.71
C HIS A 158 12.11 -12.57 16.70
N VAL A 159 11.74 -12.91 17.95
CA VAL A 159 12.69 -13.38 18.95
C VAL A 159 12.66 -14.90 18.94
N ALA A 160 13.82 -15.54 18.75
CA ALA A 160 13.97 -16.97 18.97
C ALA A 160 14.81 -17.23 20.22
N HIS A 161 14.36 -18.18 21.03
CA HIS A 161 15.07 -18.67 22.20
C HIS A 161 15.48 -20.12 21.95
N ASP A 162 16.78 -20.39 21.96
CA ASP A 162 17.30 -21.76 21.91
C ASP A 162 17.31 -22.33 23.34
N ALA A 163 16.38 -23.24 23.63
CA ALA A 163 16.22 -23.83 24.96
C ALA A 163 17.42 -24.67 25.41
N ARG A 164 18.30 -25.09 24.49
CA ARG A 164 19.47 -25.91 24.78
C ARG A 164 20.68 -25.05 25.11
N THR A 165 20.91 -23.98 24.36
CA THR A 165 22.05 -23.07 24.59
C THR A 165 21.69 -21.90 25.52
N LYS A 166 20.40 -21.69 25.80
CA LYS A 166 19.84 -20.50 26.46
C LYS A 166 20.19 -19.19 25.74
N GLU A 167 20.59 -19.26 24.47
CA GLU A 167 20.83 -18.09 23.66
C GLU A 167 19.50 -17.52 23.15
N VAL A 168 19.43 -16.19 23.14
CA VAL A 168 18.33 -15.44 22.54
C VAL A 168 18.86 -14.77 21.29
N ASN A 169 18.24 -15.08 20.15
CA ASN A 169 18.60 -14.52 18.86
C ASN A 169 17.41 -13.77 18.26
N MET A 170 17.70 -12.73 17.49
CA MET A 170 16.72 -12.02 16.68
C MET A 170 16.71 -12.59 15.27
N LEU A 171 15.53 -13.02 14.80
CA LEU A 171 15.32 -13.46 13.43
C LEU A 171 14.71 -12.29 12.67
N VAL A 172 15.40 -11.85 11.63
CA VAL A 172 14.94 -10.80 10.73
C VAL A 172 14.62 -11.44 9.40
N GLU A 173 13.34 -11.47 9.07
CA GLU A 173 12.85 -11.90 7.76
C GLU A 173 12.90 -10.72 6.79
N MET A 174 13.28 -11.00 5.55
CA MET A 174 13.41 -9.99 4.51
C MET A 174 13.04 -10.53 3.13
N HIS A 175 12.48 -9.65 2.33
CA HIS A 175 12.09 -9.88 0.95
C HIS A 175 13.06 -9.13 0.03
N ILE A 176 13.79 -9.87 -0.79
CA ILE A 176 14.73 -9.28 -1.76
C ILE A 176 14.10 -9.33 -3.14
N TYR A 177 14.04 -8.17 -3.79
CA TYR A 177 13.53 -8.00 -5.14
C TYR A 177 14.58 -8.50 -6.16
N SER A 178 14.21 -9.43 -7.05
CA SER A 178 15.07 -9.96 -8.12
C SER A 178 14.94 -9.25 -9.46
#